data_AF-A0A915HHX7-F1
#
_entry.id   AF-A0A915HHX7-F1
#
_cell.length_a   1.000
_cell.length_b   1.000
_cell.length_c   1.000
_cell.angle_alpha   90.00
_cell.angle_beta   90.00
_cell.angle_gamma   90.00
#
_symmetry.space_group_name_H-M   'P 1'
#
loop_
_entity.id
_entity.type
_entity.pdbx_description
1 polymer ?
#
loop_
_entity_poly.entity_id
_entity_poly.type
_entity_poly.pdbx_seq_one_letter_code
_entity_poly.pdbx_strand_id
1 'polypeptide(L)'
;KIEISRHVVKHGDSVKDVTFSVTDLESILQYAKSKNAQIVRDSQVWRDENGVLRWATIKTFGDVVHTLIDRSNYRGDFLPGFEKPRFKNQILGNLPETNLQYIDHVVGNQANNQLESIVQWFVNFEFEEHVWHSSRIFKNV
;
A
#
# COMPACT_ATOMS: atom_id res chain seq x y z
N LYS A 1 7.90 -13.57 -12.59
CA LYS A 1 7.47 -14.84 -11.94
C LYS A 1 8.38 -15.23 -10.76
N ILE A 2 9.72 -15.14 -10.86
CA ILE A 2 10.65 -15.52 -9.77
C ILE A 2 10.55 -14.62 -8.52
N GLU A 3 10.16 -13.35 -8.67
CA GLU A 3 10.03 -12.40 -7.55
C GLU A 3 9.05 -12.87 -6.46
N ILE A 4 7.81 -13.19 -6.84
CA ILE A 4 6.76 -13.61 -5.90
C ILE A 4 7.12 -14.93 -5.23
N SER A 5 7.62 -15.91 -5.99
CA SER A 5 8.04 -17.19 -5.42
C SER A 5 9.11 -17.03 -4.34
N ARG A 6 10.09 -16.12 -4.55
CA ARG A 6 11.12 -15.83 -3.54
C ARG A 6 10.55 -15.13 -2.30
N HIS A 7 9.59 -14.21 -2.49
CA HIS A 7 8.91 -13.53 -1.37
C HIS A 7 8.15 -14.53 -0.50
N VAL A 8 7.37 -15.43 -1.12
CA VAL A 8 6.62 -16.48 -0.42
C VAL A 8 7.55 -17.44 0.32
N VAL A 9 8.66 -17.86 -0.29
CA VAL A 9 9.65 -18.73 0.39
C VAL A 9 10.26 -18.04 1.62
N LYS A 10 10.50 -16.73 1.55
CA LYS A 10 11.13 -15.97 2.63
C LYS A 10 10.17 -15.61 3.76
N HIS A 11 8.94 -15.24 3.44
CA HIS A 11 8.00 -14.59 4.38
C HIS A 11 6.71 -15.37 4.62
N GLY A 12 6.42 -16.38 3.80
CA GLY A 12 5.08 -16.99 3.74
C GLY A 12 4.03 -16.03 3.20
N ASP A 13 2.77 -16.27 3.57
CA ASP A 13 1.64 -15.41 3.25
C ASP A 13 1.77 -14.10 4.01
N SER A 14 2.05 -13.01 3.29
CA SER A 14 2.47 -11.75 3.87
C SER A 14 2.09 -10.56 2.99
N VAL A 15 2.07 -9.37 3.59
CA VAL A 15 1.88 -8.12 2.86
C VAL A 15 3.11 -7.84 1.99
N LYS A 16 2.89 -7.57 0.71
CA LYS A 16 3.93 -7.18 -0.25
C LYS A 16 3.86 -5.71 -0.64
N ASP A 17 2.64 -5.18 -0.77
CA ASP A 17 2.37 -3.84 -1.25
C ASP A 17 1.27 -3.20 -0.40
N VAL A 18 1.48 -1.96 0.02
CA VAL A 18 0.43 -1.11 0.59
C VAL A 18 0.21 0.04 -0.39
N THR A 19 -0.92 0.00 -1.08
CA THR A 19 -1.19 0.90 -2.19
C THR A 19 -1.90 2.18 -1.73
N PHE A 20 -1.48 3.33 -2.25
CA PHE A 20 -2.12 4.62 -2.00
C PHE A 20 -2.82 5.14 -3.25
N SER A 21 -4.07 5.57 -3.09
CA SER A 21 -4.77 6.35 -4.12
C SER A 21 -4.27 7.79 -4.03
N VAL A 22 -3.79 8.33 -5.14
CA VAL A 22 -3.22 9.68 -5.22
C VAL A 22 -3.89 10.48 -6.33
N THR A 23 -3.67 11.79 -6.32
CA THR A 23 -4.00 12.70 -7.43
C THR A 23 -2.71 13.30 -7.93
N ASP A 24 -2.54 13.35 -9.26
CA ASP A 24 -1.32 13.85 -9.90
C ASP A 24 -0.06 13.04 -9.55
N LEU A 25 -0.05 11.79 -10.05
CA LEU A 25 1.08 10.87 -9.85
C LEU A 25 2.42 11.46 -10.30
N GLU A 26 2.45 12.22 -11.39
CA GLU A 26 3.70 12.72 -11.96
C GLU A 26 4.38 13.69 -11.00
N SER A 27 3.64 14.63 -10.42
CA SER A 27 4.16 15.56 -9.42
C SER A 27 4.67 14.84 -8.18
N ILE A 28 3.92 13.86 -7.67
CA ILE A 28 4.33 13.07 -6.51
C ILE A 28 5.59 12.26 -6.81
N LEU A 29 5.69 11.67 -8.00
CA LEU A 29 6.84 10.86 -8.39
C LEU A 29 8.09 11.72 -8.63
N GLN A 30 7.93 12.92 -9.19
CA GLN A 30 9.02 13.89 -9.29
C GLN A 30 9.51 14.32 -7.90
N TYR A 31 8.58 14.60 -6.98
CA TYR A 31 8.93 14.91 -5.60
C TYR A 31 9.68 13.76 -4.94
N ALA A 32 9.15 12.54 -5.05
CA ALA A 32 9.79 11.33 -4.54
C ALA A 32 11.23 11.16 -5.07
N LYS A 33 11.44 11.33 -6.37
CA LYS A 33 12.78 11.29 -6.99
C LYS A 33 13.71 12.36 -6.41
N SER A 34 13.20 13.59 -6.18
CA SER A 34 13.99 14.67 -5.58
C SER A 34 14.41 14.38 -4.12
N LYS A 35 13.65 13.54 -3.43
CA LYS A 35 13.95 13.04 -2.08
C LYS A 35 14.75 11.73 -2.07
N ASN A 36 15.30 11.33 -3.22
CA ASN A 36 16.07 10.08 -3.40
C ASN A 36 15.27 8.80 -3.08
N ALA A 37 13.95 8.82 -3.34
CA ALA A 37 13.14 7.61 -3.27
C ALA A 37 13.69 6.52 -4.21
N GLN A 38 13.77 5.29 -3.72
CA GLN A 38 14.07 4.16 -4.59
C GLN A 38 12.83 3.80 -5.42
N ILE A 39 12.86 4.16 -6.70
CA ILE A 39 11.81 3.82 -7.65
C ILE A 39 11.96 2.36 -8.09
N VAL A 40 10.96 1.53 -7.79
CA VAL A 40 10.90 0.13 -8.22
C VAL A 40 10.34 0.04 -9.64
N ARG A 41 9.32 0.83 -9.93
CA ARG A 41 8.74 1.01 -11.26
C ARG A 41 8.39 2.48 -11.45
N ASP A 42 8.93 3.07 -12.52
CA ASP A 42 8.63 4.45 -12.92
C ASP A 42 7.19 4.56 -13.44
N SER A 43 6.70 5.78 -13.72
CA SER A 43 5.33 6.03 -14.16
C SER A 43 4.92 5.10 -15.30
N GLN A 44 3.88 4.31 -15.04
CA GLN A 44 3.26 3.37 -15.96
C GLN A 44 1.81 3.76 -16.22
N VAL A 45 1.29 3.31 -17.35
CA VAL A 45 -0.10 3.53 -17.73
C VAL A 45 -0.79 2.19 -17.97
N TRP A 46 -1.95 2.01 -17.35
CA TRP A 46 -2.91 0.96 -17.69
C TRP A 46 -4.16 1.57 -18.31
N ARG A 47 -4.75 0.87 -19.29
CA ARG A 47 -5.90 1.34 -20.04
C ARG A 47 -6.79 0.17 -20.44
N ASP A 48 -8.10 0.36 -20.34
CA ASP A 48 -9.13 -0.50 -20.92
C ASP A 48 -10.35 0.36 -21.37
N GLU A 49 -11.50 -0.26 -21.63
CA GLU A 49 -12.73 0.46 -22.01
C GLU A 49 -13.24 1.47 -20.96
N ASN A 50 -12.85 1.32 -19.68
CA ASN A 50 -13.31 2.14 -18.57
C ASN A 50 -12.39 3.34 -18.29
N GLY A 51 -11.33 3.54 -19.08
CA GLY A 51 -10.49 4.73 -19.06
C GLY A 51 -9.01 4.45 -18.85
N VAL A 52 -8.32 5.38 -18.19
CA VAL A 52 -6.87 5.38 -18.01
C VAL A 52 -6.51 5.51 -16.54
N LEU A 53 -5.60 4.65 -16.11
CA LEU A 53 -5.04 4.64 -14.77
C LEU A 53 -3.53 4.76 -14.85
N ARG A 54 -2.94 5.65 -14.05
CA ARG A 54 -1.48 5.80 -13.95
C ARG A 54 -1.02 5.25 -12.62
N TRP A 55 0.14 4.60 -12.61
CA TRP A 55 0.70 4.07 -11.39
C TRP A 55 2.23 4.05 -11.41
N ALA A 56 2.82 4.06 -10.22
CA ALA A 56 4.25 3.86 -10.02
C ALA A 56 4.47 3.10 -8.72
N THR A 57 5.64 2.48 -8.54
CA THR A 57 5.96 1.76 -7.30
C THR A 57 7.26 2.28 -6.71
N ILE A 58 7.23 2.63 -5.43
CA ILE A 58 8.40 3.06 -4.65
C ILE A 58 8.70 2.04 -3.55
N LYS A 59 9.97 1.90 -3.18
CA LYS A 59 10.39 1.01 -2.09
C LYS A 59 10.34 1.75 -0.75
N THR A 60 9.87 1.05 0.28
CA THR A 60 9.90 1.49 1.68
C THR A 60 10.81 0.57 2.51
N PHE A 61 10.39 0.13 3.69
CA PHE A 61 11.10 -0.82 4.54
C PHE A 61 11.04 -2.28 4.06
N GLY A 62 12.13 -3.00 4.31
CA GLY A 62 12.24 -4.42 4.02
C GLY A 62 11.97 -4.76 2.55
N ASP A 63 11.03 -5.67 2.33
CA ASP A 63 10.56 -6.08 1.01
C ASP A 63 9.18 -5.50 0.65
N VAL A 64 8.62 -4.65 1.52
CA VAL A 64 7.34 -3.96 1.27
C VAL A 64 7.57 -2.78 0.32
N VAL A 65 6.62 -2.59 -0.59
CA VAL A 65 6.60 -1.45 -1.51
C VAL A 65 5.30 -0.67 -1.35
N HIS A 66 5.29 0.55 -1.85
CA HIS A 66 4.06 1.33 -2.03
C HIS A 66 3.82 1.55 -3.51
N THR A 67 2.71 1.02 -4.01
CA THR A 67 2.19 1.43 -5.31
C THR A 67 1.33 2.67 -5.15
N LEU A 68 1.63 3.70 -5.92
CA LEU A 68 0.86 4.94 -6.01
C LEU A 68 -0.05 4.83 -7.24
N ILE A 69 -1.35 5.03 -7.07
CA ILE A 69 -2.34 4.89 -8.15
C ILE A 69 -3.11 6.20 -8.32
N ASP A 70 -3.01 6.79 -9.50
CA ASP A 70 -3.90 7.85 -9.95
C ASP A 70 -4.98 7.26 -10.86
N ARG A 71 -6.19 7.17 -10.29
CA ARG A 71 -7.41 6.68 -10.95
C ARG A 71 -8.38 7.78 -11.36
N SER A 72 -7.94 9.05 -11.37
CA SER A 72 -8.79 10.22 -11.70
C SER A 72 -9.52 10.09 -13.04
N ASN A 73 -8.91 9.40 -14.01
CA ASN A 73 -9.42 9.19 -15.37
C ASN A 73 -9.88 7.73 -15.63
N TYR A 74 -10.12 6.96 -14.57
CA TYR A 74 -10.60 5.58 -14.65
C TYR A 74 -11.95 5.42 -13.94
N ARG A 75 -12.88 4.68 -14.54
CA ARG A 75 -14.26 4.50 -14.04
C ARG A 75 -14.65 3.03 -13.80
N GLY A 76 -13.72 2.09 -14.00
CA GLY A 76 -13.98 0.68 -13.74
C GLY A 76 -14.02 0.37 -12.24
N ASP A 77 -14.67 -0.75 -11.89
CA ASP A 77 -14.91 -1.17 -10.50
C ASP A 77 -13.59 -1.37 -9.72
N PHE A 78 -12.52 -1.83 -10.38
CA PHE A 78 -11.22 -2.08 -9.76
C PHE A 78 -10.05 -1.48 -10.56
N LEU A 79 -9.33 -2.30 -11.33
CA LEU A 79 -8.17 -1.91 -12.14
C LEU A 79 -8.26 -2.55 -13.53
N PRO A 80 -7.61 -1.98 -14.57
CA PRO A 80 -7.60 -2.58 -15.89
C PRO A 80 -7.09 -4.02 -15.90
N GLY A 81 -7.76 -4.88 -16.68
CA GLY A 81 -7.42 -6.31 -16.79
C GLY A 81 -7.98 -7.21 -15.68
N PHE A 82 -8.75 -6.65 -14.74
CA PHE A 82 -9.51 -7.44 -13.76
C PHE A 82 -10.96 -7.61 -14.21
N GLU A 83 -11.46 -8.84 -14.11
CA GLU A 83 -12.85 -9.19 -14.41
C GLU A 83 -13.64 -9.39 -13.10
N LYS A 84 -14.97 -9.24 -13.19
CA LYS A 84 -15.85 -9.63 -12.08
C LYS A 84 -15.66 -11.12 -11.76
N PRO A 85 -15.74 -11.53 -10.48
CA PRO A 85 -15.60 -12.93 -10.10
C PRO A 85 -16.55 -13.83 -10.89
N ARG A 86 -16.02 -14.91 -11.47
CA ARG A 86 -16.81 -15.86 -12.28
C ARG A 86 -17.78 -16.71 -11.45
N PHE A 87 -17.54 -16.80 -10.14
CA PHE A 87 -18.33 -17.59 -9.22
C PHE A 87 -18.77 -16.74 -8.03
N LYS A 88 -20.04 -16.87 -7.64
CA LYS A 88 -20.56 -16.34 -6.38
C LYS A 88 -20.56 -17.45 -5.34
N ASN A 89 -19.88 -17.23 -4.22
CA ASN A 89 -19.88 -18.19 -3.13
C ASN A 89 -21.22 -18.13 -2.39
N GLN A 90 -22.00 -19.21 -2.48
CA GLN A 90 -23.35 -19.30 -1.89
C GLN A 90 -23.33 -19.30 -0.35
N ILE A 91 -22.21 -19.66 0.28
CA ILE A 91 -22.09 -19.69 1.73
C ILE A 91 -22.03 -18.27 2.30
N LEU A 92 -21.36 -17.34 1.59
CA LEU A 92 -21.15 -15.97 2.09
C LEU A 92 -22.45 -15.22 2.36
N GLY A 93 -23.52 -15.50 1.58
CA GLY A 93 -24.83 -14.85 1.76
C GLY A 93 -25.58 -15.31 3.02
N ASN A 94 -25.15 -16.40 3.67
CA ASN A 94 -25.78 -16.94 4.87
C ASN A 94 -25.01 -16.59 6.15
N LEU A 95 -23.88 -15.90 6.04
CA LEU A 95 -23.07 -15.47 7.17
C LEU A 95 -23.55 -14.09 7.65
N PRO A 96 -23.44 -13.79 8.96
CA PRO A 96 -23.73 -12.46 9.47
C PRO A 96 -22.74 -11.43 8.90
N GLU A 97 -23.21 -10.19 8.72
CA GLU A 97 -22.37 -9.09 8.26
C GLU A 97 -21.28 -8.76 9.28
N THR A 98 -20.05 -8.55 8.80
CA THR A 98 -18.90 -8.20 9.64
C THR A 98 -18.82 -6.71 9.95
N ASN A 99 -19.57 -5.87 9.21
CA ASN A 99 -19.56 -4.41 9.31
C ASN A 99 -18.18 -3.73 9.13
N LEU A 100 -17.20 -4.43 8.55
CA LEU A 100 -15.90 -3.84 8.19
C LEU A 100 -16.07 -2.85 7.03
N GLN A 101 -15.68 -1.59 7.23
CA GLN A 101 -15.90 -0.51 6.26
C GLN A 101 -14.64 -0.11 5.49
N TYR A 102 -13.55 0.13 6.21
CA TYR A 102 -12.31 0.65 5.64
C TYR A 102 -11.09 0.16 6.43
N ILE A 103 -9.91 0.29 5.82
CA ILE A 103 -8.63 0.07 6.50
C ILE A 103 -8.34 1.34 7.31
N ASP A 104 -8.20 1.18 8.62
CA ASP A 104 -7.92 2.29 9.54
C ASP A 104 -6.41 2.62 9.57
N HIS A 105 -5.57 1.61 9.81
CA HIS A 105 -4.12 1.75 9.82
C HIS A 105 -3.41 0.44 9.46
N VAL A 106 -2.12 0.52 9.15
CA VAL A 106 -1.23 -0.62 8.90
C VAL A 106 0.02 -0.47 9.76
N VAL A 107 0.42 -1.53 10.45
CA VAL A 107 1.61 -1.55 11.30
C VAL A 107 2.77 -2.25 10.59
N GLY A 108 3.91 -1.59 10.50
CA GLY A 108 5.14 -2.13 9.92
C GLY A 108 6.23 -2.35 10.97
N ASN A 109 6.44 -3.62 11.38
CA ASN A 109 7.48 -3.96 12.35
C ASN A 109 8.88 -3.77 11.75
N GLN A 110 9.80 -3.23 12.55
CA GLN A 110 11.18 -2.96 12.15
C GLN A 110 12.16 -3.80 12.98
N ALA A 111 13.37 -4.00 12.45
CA ALA A 111 14.45 -4.58 13.24
C ALA A 111 14.93 -3.58 14.30
N ASN A 112 15.77 -4.06 15.21
CA ASN A 112 16.33 -3.22 16.27
C ASN A 112 17.04 -1.97 15.69
N ASN A 113 16.81 -0.80 16.29
CA ASN A 113 17.38 0.49 15.89
C ASN A 113 17.03 0.96 14.46
N GLN A 114 15.88 0.55 13.91
CA GLN A 114 15.43 0.98 12.57
C GLN A 114 14.18 1.87 12.58
N LEU A 115 13.55 2.06 13.74
CA LEU A 115 12.30 2.83 13.84
C LEU A 115 12.48 4.27 13.35
N GLU A 116 13.49 4.97 13.85
CA GLU A 116 13.74 6.38 13.55
C GLU A 116 14.01 6.57 12.06
N SER A 117 14.76 5.64 11.45
CA SER A 117 15.07 5.69 10.02
C SER A 117 13.82 5.56 9.16
N ILE A 118 12.87 4.72 9.58
CA ILE A 118 11.65 4.51 8.79
C ILE A 118 10.62 5.61 9.02
N VAL A 119 10.54 6.16 10.23
CA VAL A 119 9.74 7.35 10.51
C VAL A 119 10.25 8.51 9.66
N GLN A 120 11.57 8.75 9.63
CA GLN A 120 12.14 9.80 8.79
C GLN A 120 11.89 9.57 7.30
N TRP A 121 11.86 8.31 6.85
CA TRP A 121 11.45 8.00 5.48
C TRP A 121 10.05 8.54 5.22
N PHE A 122 9.05 8.19 6.03
CA PHE A 122 7.67 8.68 5.85
C PHE A 122 7.57 10.20 5.93
N VAL A 123 8.26 10.83 6.89
CA VAL A 123 8.31 12.30 7.02
C VAL A 123 8.89 12.97 5.77
N ASN A 124 9.90 12.37 5.12
CA ASN A 124 10.44 12.89 3.86
C ASN A 124 9.44 12.81 2.69
N PHE A 125 8.38 12.01 2.80
CA PHE A 125 7.25 11.96 1.88
C PHE A 125 6.01 12.70 2.41
N GLU A 126 6.22 13.72 3.25
CA GLU A 126 5.19 14.62 3.78
C GLU A 126 4.13 13.93 4.68
N PHE A 127 4.46 12.80 5.28
CA PHE A 127 3.66 12.26 6.38
C PHE A 127 3.99 13.00 7.68
N GLU A 128 2.97 13.26 8.49
CA GLU A 128 3.15 13.82 9.83
C GLU A 128 3.41 12.72 10.87
N GLU A 129 4.38 12.95 11.75
CA GLU A 129 4.63 12.07 12.89
C GLU A 129 3.67 12.41 14.04
N HIS A 130 2.90 11.41 14.48
CA HIS A 130 2.05 11.52 15.67
C HIS A 130 2.50 10.53 16.74
N VAL A 131 2.96 11.05 17.88
CA VAL A 131 3.40 10.22 19.03
C VAL A 131 2.30 10.18 20.09
N TRP A 132 1.73 9.00 20.30
CA TRP A 132 0.71 8.77 21.32
C TRP A 132 1.33 8.19 22.59
N HIS A 133 1.26 8.92 23.69
CA HIS A 133 1.64 8.42 25.01
C HIS A 133 0.39 7.98 25.78
N SER A 134 0.23 6.67 26.00
CA SER A 134 -0.77 6.16 26.93
C SER A 134 -0.20 6.18 28.35
N SER A 135 -0.70 7.07 29.20
CA SER A 135 -0.33 7.19 30.62
C SER A 135 -0.88 6.06 31.52
N ARG A 136 -1.28 4.90 30.95
CA ARG A 136 -2.01 3.83 31.65
C ARG A 136 -1.39 2.44 31.66
N ILE A 137 -0.16 2.24 31.18
CA ILE A 137 0.39 0.87 30.98
C ILE A 137 1.13 0.29 32.21
N PHE A 138 1.35 1.04 33.31
CA PHE A 138 2.04 0.50 34.51
C PHE A 138 1.37 0.84 35.85
N LYS A 139 0.04 0.66 35.96
CA LYS A 139 -0.59 0.47 37.27
C LYS A 139 -1.07 -0.96 37.38
N ASN A 140 -0.38 -1.74 38.21
CA ASN A 140 -0.61 -3.13 38.62
C ASN A 140 0.27 -4.17 37.91
N VAL A 141 1.55 -4.21 38.33
CA VAL A 141 2.24 -5.46 38.67
C VAL A 141 2.83 -5.27 40.06
#